data_AF-A0AAD1VYX6-F1
#
_entry.id   AF-A0AAD1VYX6-F1
#
_cell.length_a   1.000
_cell.length_b   1.000
_cell.length_c   1.000
_cell.angle_alpha   90.00
_cell.angle_beta   90.00
_cell.angle_gamma   90.00
#
_symmetry.space_group_name_H-M   'P 1'
#
loop_
_entity.id
_entity.type
_entity.pdbx_description
1 polymer ?
#
loop_
_entity_poly.entity_id
_entity_poly.type
_entity_poly.pdbx_seq_one_letter_code
_entity_poly.pdbx_strand_id
1 'polypeptide(L)'
;MVWYGFGYRGFGQLGEGEDPSVRLPEPVTIPGTRVESKDITKAIPSWSYTAFLTGDGSILLSGFIKAFPGQYLHSHGLGCLDVLTSEKYLMVLFKDRVECWGTNSLGPEDALPEALWKMDLPNGHKAAFPLVDNGYILPQPPFFRELPPKVQALKLSLGNEHAVLLTSDHTVLTWGAGRHGQLGHGDVEDVLEPRVVEALHGLLMREVAAGGWHTACIGDGGDIYCWGWNESGQLGLPSKTLAQERGNVEETVNEDEDAEAGQFITIQSFPALIDLPQECEALKISCGSRHTASVTRSGELYTWGWGRYGQLGHGDTNTLDQPKCLEYFSKNQLCAKDVTCKYWNTYVLCD
;
A
#
# COMPACT_ATOMS: atom_id res chain seq x y z
N MET A 1 -18.43 -0.33 -10.81
CA MET A 1 -17.15 -0.31 -10.11
C MET A 1 -16.00 -0.41 -11.10
N VAL A 2 -15.09 0.55 -11.06
CA VAL A 2 -13.99 0.70 -12.02
C VAL A 2 -12.70 0.99 -11.28
N TRP A 3 -11.62 0.31 -11.67
CA TRP A 3 -10.28 0.60 -11.15
C TRP A 3 -9.61 1.71 -11.96
N TYR A 4 -9.03 2.65 -11.23
CA TYR A 4 -8.16 3.70 -11.74
C TYR A 4 -6.74 3.50 -11.22
N GLY A 5 -5.74 3.93 -11.99
CA GLY A 5 -4.34 3.87 -11.58
C GLY A 5 -3.55 5.11 -11.99
N PHE A 6 -2.54 5.45 -11.20
CA PHE A 6 -1.61 6.55 -11.47
C PHE A 6 -0.26 6.30 -10.78
N GLY A 7 0.79 7.03 -11.20
CA GLY A 7 2.17 6.86 -10.74
C GLY A 7 3.13 6.32 -11.81
N TYR A 8 4.09 5.50 -11.38
CA TYR A 8 5.14 5.00 -12.25
C TYR A 8 4.62 3.99 -13.27
N ARG A 9 4.83 4.23 -14.57
CA ARG A 9 4.36 3.34 -15.66
C ARG A 9 5.48 2.72 -16.50
N GLY A 10 6.74 2.84 -16.07
CA GLY A 10 7.89 2.40 -16.87
C GLY A 10 7.93 0.91 -17.25
N PHE A 11 7.12 0.07 -16.61
CA PHE A 11 6.99 -1.35 -16.95
C PHE A 11 5.66 -1.71 -17.63
N GLY A 12 4.75 -0.75 -17.80
CA GLY A 12 3.40 -0.99 -18.33
C GLY A 12 2.41 -1.54 -17.30
N GLN A 13 2.73 -1.51 -16.00
CA GLN A 13 1.90 -2.11 -14.93
C GLN A 13 0.57 -1.39 -14.64
N LEU A 14 0.40 -0.17 -15.17
CA LEU A 14 -0.86 0.58 -15.11
C LEU A 14 -1.73 0.34 -16.36
N GLY A 15 -1.40 -0.68 -17.17
CA GLY A 15 -2.16 -1.07 -18.36
C GLY A 15 -1.75 -0.33 -19.64
N GLU A 16 -2.51 -0.61 -20.71
CA GLU A 16 -2.38 0.00 -22.03
C GLU A 16 -2.68 1.50 -22.01
N GLY A 17 -1.99 2.23 -22.88
CA GLY A 17 -2.05 3.67 -22.99
C GLY A 17 -0.99 4.13 -23.97
N GLU A 18 -1.38 5.00 -24.89
CA GLU A 18 -0.57 5.43 -26.04
C GLU A 18 0.65 6.27 -25.64
N ASP A 19 0.65 6.84 -24.44
CA ASP A 19 1.75 7.65 -23.93
C ASP A 19 2.89 6.77 -23.37
N PRO A 20 4.11 6.82 -23.94
CA PRO A 20 5.28 6.12 -23.43
C PRO A 20 5.87 6.75 -22.15
N SER A 21 5.24 7.78 -21.58
CA SER A 21 5.71 8.43 -20.36
C SER A 21 5.83 7.47 -19.18
N VAL A 22 6.99 7.51 -18.52
CA VAL A 22 7.27 6.79 -17.27
C VAL A 22 6.45 7.34 -16.10
N ARG A 23 5.99 8.59 -16.19
CA ARG A 23 5.26 9.31 -15.14
C ARG A 23 3.81 9.47 -15.56
N LEU A 24 2.89 9.00 -14.73
CA LEU A 24 1.46 9.13 -14.97
C LEU A 24 0.82 9.91 -13.81
N PRO A 25 0.84 11.25 -13.87
CA PRO A 25 0.37 12.09 -12.77
C PRO A 25 -1.14 12.25 -12.72
N GLU A 26 -1.88 11.78 -13.72
CA GLU A 26 -3.34 11.81 -13.75
C GLU A 26 -3.91 10.38 -13.66
N PRO A 27 -5.04 10.17 -12.96
CA PRO A 27 -5.71 8.88 -12.92
C PRO A 27 -6.14 8.43 -14.31
N VAL A 28 -5.82 7.18 -14.66
CA VAL A 28 -6.33 6.51 -15.86
C VAL A 28 -7.15 5.29 -15.49
N THR A 29 -8.15 4.96 -16.30
CA THR A 29 -8.91 3.71 -16.14
C THR A 29 -8.03 2.51 -16.48
N ILE A 30 -8.11 1.44 -15.69
CA ILE A 30 -7.39 0.20 -15.99
C ILE A 30 -8.14 -0.57 -17.11
N PRO A 31 -7.50 -0.80 -18.28
CA PRO A 31 -8.18 -1.32 -19.49
C PRO A 31 -8.84 -2.70 -19.32
N GLY A 32 -8.34 -3.52 -18.40
CA GLY A 32 -8.88 -4.85 -18.09
C GLY A 32 -10.32 -4.86 -17.55
N THR A 33 -10.90 -3.69 -17.24
CA THR A 33 -12.32 -3.57 -16.86
C THR A 33 -13.30 -3.92 -17.99
N ARG A 34 -12.84 -4.13 -19.24
CA ARG A 34 -13.73 -4.41 -20.39
C ARG A 34 -13.40 -5.63 -21.24
N VAL A 35 -12.23 -6.26 -21.07
CA VAL A 35 -11.73 -7.24 -22.07
C VAL A 35 -12.42 -8.60 -22.02
N GLU A 36 -13.09 -8.99 -20.92
CA GLU A 36 -13.81 -10.28 -20.84
C GLU A 36 -15.11 -10.29 -20.02
N SER A 37 -15.77 -9.14 -19.80
CA SER A 37 -16.98 -9.00 -18.94
C SER A 37 -16.82 -9.39 -17.47
N LYS A 38 -15.58 -9.55 -16.97
CA LYS A 38 -15.31 -9.97 -15.58
C LYS A 38 -14.79 -8.80 -14.76
N ASP A 39 -15.46 -8.53 -13.64
CA ASP A 39 -15.10 -7.43 -12.74
C ASP A 39 -13.80 -7.74 -11.99
N ILE A 40 -12.83 -6.81 -12.08
CA ILE A 40 -11.61 -6.83 -11.26
C ILE A 40 -12.01 -6.48 -9.82
N THR A 41 -11.76 -7.39 -8.89
CA THR A 41 -12.09 -7.23 -7.47
C THR A 41 -10.95 -6.64 -6.66
N LYS A 42 -9.69 -6.85 -7.09
CA LYS A 42 -8.50 -6.37 -6.38
C LYS A 42 -7.36 -6.07 -7.34
N ALA A 43 -6.64 -4.98 -7.08
CA ALA A 43 -5.35 -4.67 -7.70
C ALA A 43 -4.24 -4.89 -6.68
N ILE A 44 -3.32 -5.82 -6.94
CA ILE A 44 -2.21 -6.20 -6.07
C ILE A 44 -0.89 -5.87 -6.79
N PRO A 45 -0.44 -4.60 -6.71
CA PRO A 45 0.79 -4.18 -7.37
C PRO A 45 2.02 -4.87 -6.78
N SER A 46 3.07 -5.00 -7.58
CA SER A 46 4.47 -5.23 -7.18
C SER A 46 5.30 -4.02 -7.63
N TRP A 47 6.62 -4.13 -7.67
CA TRP A 47 7.45 -3.06 -8.22
C TRP A 47 7.35 -3.02 -9.75
N SER A 48 7.53 -4.16 -10.41
CA SER A 48 7.63 -4.21 -11.87
C SER A 48 6.37 -4.69 -12.60
N TYR A 49 5.39 -5.23 -11.88
CA TYR A 49 4.14 -5.72 -12.44
C TYR A 49 3.00 -5.56 -11.44
N THR A 50 1.77 -5.73 -11.90
CA THR A 50 0.56 -5.74 -11.07
C THR A 50 -0.26 -6.98 -11.37
N ALA A 51 -0.70 -7.66 -10.31
CA ALA A 51 -1.69 -8.71 -10.40
C ALA A 51 -3.08 -8.14 -10.16
N PHE A 52 -4.03 -8.46 -11.03
CA PHE A 52 -5.44 -8.15 -10.85
C PHE A 52 -6.20 -9.46 -10.65
N LEU A 53 -6.99 -9.52 -9.58
CA LEU A 53 -7.87 -10.63 -9.28
C LEU A 53 -9.26 -10.33 -9.84
N THR A 54 -9.87 -11.29 -10.52
CA THR A 54 -11.23 -11.18 -11.04
C THR A 54 -12.24 -11.89 -10.13
N GLY A 55 -13.52 -11.53 -10.23
CA GLY A 55 -14.59 -12.12 -9.42
C GLY A 55 -14.79 -13.63 -9.59
N ASP A 56 -14.29 -14.23 -10.66
CA ASP A 56 -14.31 -15.68 -10.90
C ASP A 56 -13.04 -16.41 -10.42
N GLY A 57 -12.12 -15.68 -9.76
CA GLY A 57 -10.87 -16.23 -9.24
C GLY A 57 -9.80 -16.46 -10.31
N SER A 58 -9.84 -15.73 -11.43
CA SER A 58 -8.74 -15.67 -12.41
C SER A 58 -7.72 -14.58 -12.03
N ILE A 59 -6.50 -14.71 -12.54
CA ILE A 59 -5.41 -13.75 -12.29
C ILE A 59 -4.98 -13.15 -13.63
N LEU A 60 -4.97 -11.81 -13.70
CA LEU A 60 -4.43 -11.04 -14.81
C LEU A 60 -3.15 -10.35 -14.35
N LEU A 61 -2.06 -10.50 -15.10
CA LEU A 61 -0.77 -9.90 -14.77
C LEU A 61 -0.39 -8.89 -15.84
N SER A 62 -0.07 -7.66 -15.43
CA SER A 62 0.33 -6.56 -16.31
C SER A 62 1.64 -5.96 -15.85
N GLY A 63 2.56 -5.66 -16.76
CA GLY A 63 3.86 -5.06 -16.46
C GLY A 63 5.02 -5.89 -16.99
N PHE A 64 6.18 -5.80 -16.33
CA PHE A 64 7.40 -6.56 -16.66
C PHE A 64 7.34 -7.99 -16.11
N ILE A 65 6.30 -8.70 -16.48
CA ILE A 65 6.24 -10.17 -16.45
C ILE A 65 6.58 -10.64 -17.86
N LYS A 66 6.82 -11.94 -18.13
CA LYS A 66 7.19 -12.43 -19.49
C LYS A 66 6.20 -12.08 -20.63
N ALA A 67 5.14 -11.32 -20.37
CA ALA A 67 4.28 -10.66 -21.34
C ALA A 67 4.97 -9.42 -21.94
N PHE A 68 4.73 -9.17 -23.23
CA PHE A 68 5.18 -7.94 -23.87
C PHE A 68 4.43 -6.71 -23.31
N PRO A 69 5.02 -5.50 -23.36
CA PRO A 69 4.32 -4.28 -23.00
C PRO A 69 2.96 -4.20 -23.70
N GLY A 70 1.88 -4.02 -22.94
CA GLY A 70 0.52 -3.99 -23.47
C GLY A 70 -0.16 -5.36 -23.64
N GLN A 71 0.42 -6.46 -23.13
CA GLN A 71 -0.27 -7.74 -23.04
C GLN A 71 -0.45 -8.15 -21.58
N TYR A 72 -1.65 -8.65 -21.25
CA TYR A 72 -1.89 -9.29 -19.97
C TYR A 72 -1.51 -10.76 -20.07
N LEU A 73 -0.79 -11.25 -19.07
CA LEU A 73 -0.69 -12.69 -18.87
C LEU A 73 -1.91 -13.15 -18.05
N HIS A 74 -2.72 -14.03 -18.62
CA HIS A 74 -3.96 -14.49 -18.02
C HIS A 74 -3.83 -15.94 -17.53
N SER A 75 -4.24 -16.20 -16.29
CA SER A 75 -4.48 -17.54 -15.77
C SER A 75 -5.97 -17.69 -15.41
N HIS A 76 -6.72 -18.33 -16.30
CA HIS A 76 -8.18 -18.47 -16.21
C HIS A 76 -8.62 -19.56 -15.22
N GLY A 77 -9.75 -19.33 -14.53
CA GLY A 77 -10.52 -20.40 -13.88
C GLY A 77 -9.77 -21.11 -12.75
N LEU A 78 -8.81 -20.43 -12.13
CA LEU A 78 -7.98 -21.00 -11.07
C LEU A 78 -8.77 -21.26 -9.77
N GLY A 79 -9.90 -20.57 -9.58
CA GLY A 79 -10.59 -20.57 -8.29
C GLY A 79 -9.73 -19.92 -7.19
N CYS A 80 -8.89 -18.96 -7.57
CA CYS A 80 -8.07 -18.19 -6.65
C CYS A 80 -8.96 -17.31 -5.76
N LEU A 81 -8.67 -17.30 -4.45
CA LEU A 81 -9.35 -16.47 -3.47
C LEU A 81 -8.63 -15.14 -3.22
N ASP A 82 -7.29 -15.14 -3.26
CA ASP A 82 -6.47 -13.95 -3.06
C ASP A 82 -5.02 -14.17 -3.57
N VAL A 83 -4.28 -13.09 -3.77
CA VAL A 83 -2.88 -13.14 -4.20
C VAL A 83 -2.00 -12.16 -3.42
N LEU A 84 -0.72 -12.53 -3.23
CA LEU A 84 0.34 -11.61 -2.81
C LEU A 84 1.46 -11.61 -3.84
N THR A 85 1.99 -10.42 -4.09
CA THR A 85 3.04 -10.21 -5.09
C THR A 85 4.36 -9.76 -4.46
N SER A 86 5.45 -10.30 -4.99
CA SER A 86 6.80 -9.73 -4.94
C SER A 86 7.48 -9.89 -6.29
N GLU A 87 8.64 -9.26 -6.46
CA GLU A 87 9.38 -9.33 -7.72
C GLU A 87 9.76 -10.75 -8.17
N LYS A 88 9.95 -11.66 -7.21
CA LYS A 88 10.37 -13.04 -7.49
C LYS A 88 9.25 -14.06 -7.39
N TYR A 89 8.20 -13.75 -6.63
CA TYR A 89 7.20 -14.73 -6.23
C TYR A 89 5.78 -14.17 -6.36
N LEU A 90 4.87 -15.04 -6.78
CA LEU A 90 3.44 -14.83 -6.72
C LEU A 90 2.87 -15.87 -5.75
N MET A 91 2.35 -15.42 -4.61
CA MET A 91 1.62 -16.28 -3.68
C MET A 91 0.16 -16.30 -4.09
N VAL A 92 -0.43 -17.49 -4.14
CA VAL A 92 -1.80 -17.72 -4.57
C VAL A 92 -2.55 -18.48 -3.49
N LEU A 93 -3.66 -17.91 -3.03
CA LEU A 93 -4.55 -18.53 -2.05
C LEU A 93 -5.65 -19.29 -2.78
N PHE A 94 -5.77 -20.57 -2.49
CA PHE A 94 -6.89 -21.42 -2.87
C PHE A 94 -7.72 -21.77 -1.64
N LYS A 95 -8.84 -22.47 -1.86
CA LYS A 95 -9.74 -22.93 -0.80
C LYS A 95 -9.15 -24.00 0.13
N ASP A 96 -8.10 -24.67 -0.31
CA ASP A 96 -7.51 -25.82 0.38
C ASP A 96 -6.00 -25.72 0.56
N ARG A 97 -5.35 -24.67 0.03
CA ARG A 97 -3.90 -24.50 0.08
C ARG A 97 -3.45 -23.09 -0.28
N VAL A 98 -2.20 -22.79 0.07
CA VAL A 98 -1.41 -21.70 -0.49
C VAL A 98 -0.35 -22.29 -1.40
N GLU A 99 -0.12 -21.66 -2.55
CA GLU A 99 1.00 -21.97 -3.43
C GLU A 99 1.89 -20.74 -3.66
N CYS A 100 3.20 -20.98 -3.81
CA CYS A 100 4.17 -19.99 -4.27
C CYS A 100 4.61 -20.35 -5.69
N TRP A 101 4.43 -19.42 -6.63
CA TRP A 101 4.91 -19.54 -7.99
C TRP A 101 6.07 -18.58 -8.24
N GLY A 102 7.07 -19.01 -9.02
CA GLY A 102 8.13 -18.12 -9.46
C GLY A 102 7.62 -17.19 -10.56
N THR A 103 7.93 -15.90 -10.50
CA THR A 103 7.54 -14.97 -11.57
C THR A 103 8.16 -15.35 -12.92
N ASN A 104 9.36 -15.93 -12.89
CA ASN A 104 10.05 -16.47 -14.07
C ASN A 104 9.44 -17.75 -14.63
N SER A 105 8.61 -18.50 -13.89
CA SER A 105 7.95 -19.70 -14.41
C SER A 105 6.58 -19.42 -15.05
N LEU A 106 6.06 -18.20 -14.89
CA LEU A 106 4.78 -17.79 -15.47
C LEU A 106 4.94 -17.63 -16.99
N GLY A 107 4.10 -18.30 -17.77
CA GLY A 107 4.15 -18.31 -19.23
C GLY A 107 2.75 -18.18 -19.85
N PRO A 108 2.66 -17.82 -21.14
CA PRO A 108 1.41 -17.45 -21.83
C PRO A 108 0.44 -18.60 -22.11
N GLU A 109 0.71 -19.83 -21.65
CA GLU A 109 -0.14 -21.00 -21.88
C GLU A 109 -0.87 -21.41 -20.59
N ASP A 110 -2.07 -21.97 -20.70
CA ASP A 110 -2.96 -22.39 -19.60
C ASP A 110 -2.37 -23.43 -18.61
N ALA A 111 -1.10 -23.79 -18.77
CA ALA A 111 -0.37 -24.64 -17.84
C ALA A 111 0.07 -23.81 -16.62
N LEU A 112 -0.57 -24.05 -15.48
CA LEU A 112 -0.12 -23.56 -14.18
C LEU A 112 1.35 -23.95 -13.95
N PRO A 113 2.20 -23.02 -13.47
CA PRO A 113 3.58 -23.35 -13.15
C PRO A 113 3.63 -24.37 -12.00
N GLU A 114 4.68 -25.18 -11.97
CA GLU A 114 4.98 -25.99 -10.80
C GLU A 114 5.25 -25.08 -9.59
N ALA A 115 4.56 -25.32 -8.49
CA ALA A 115 4.74 -24.49 -7.30
C ALA A 115 6.10 -24.75 -6.65
N LEU A 116 6.81 -23.67 -6.35
CA LEU A 116 8.09 -23.69 -5.63
C LEU A 116 7.91 -24.05 -4.16
N TRP A 117 6.73 -23.77 -3.62
CA TRP A 117 6.35 -24.07 -2.25
C TRP A 117 4.82 -24.18 -2.15
N LYS A 118 4.35 -25.05 -1.25
CA LYS A 118 2.92 -25.24 -0.97
C LYS A 118 2.69 -25.40 0.53
N MET A 119 1.51 -25.01 0.98
CA MET A 119 1.02 -25.26 2.33
C MET A 119 -0.47 -25.57 2.29
N ASP A 120 -0.86 -26.74 2.78
CA ASP A 120 -2.26 -27.13 2.86
C ASP A 120 -2.98 -26.31 3.92
N LEU A 121 -4.24 -25.96 3.64
CA LEU A 121 -5.13 -25.25 4.54
C LEU A 121 -6.28 -26.17 4.96
N PRO A 122 -6.75 -26.05 6.21
CA PRO A 122 -7.88 -26.85 6.67
C PRO A 122 -9.16 -26.48 5.90
N ASN A 123 -10.03 -27.48 5.71
CA ASN A 123 -11.32 -27.28 5.06
C ASN A 123 -12.16 -26.21 5.79
N GLY A 124 -12.58 -25.19 5.06
CA GLY A 124 -13.44 -24.12 5.60
C GLY A 124 -12.69 -23.02 6.34
N HIS A 125 -11.36 -22.91 6.17
CA HIS A 125 -10.58 -21.76 6.62
C HIS A 125 -11.19 -20.43 6.13
N LYS A 126 -10.90 -19.34 6.85
CA LYS A 126 -11.33 -17.97 6.50
C LYS A 126 -10.16 -17.06 6.15
N ALA A 127 -9.05 -17.65 5.71
CA ALA A 127 -7.84 -16.92 5.35
C ALA A 127 -8.11 -15.84 4.29
N ALA A 128 -7.47 -14.69 4.48
CA ALA A 128 -7.44 -13.59 3.54
C ALA A 128 -6.05 -12.98 3.64
N PHE A 129 -5.34 -12.90 2.52
CA PHE A 129 -3.92 -12.59 2.58
C PHE A 129 -3.65 -11.20 3.17
N PRO A 130 -2.54 -11.05 3.92
CA PRO A 130 -1.51 -12.07 4.19
C PRO A 130 -1.83 -13.03 5.33
N LEU A 131 -2.95 -12.87 6.04
CA LEU A 131 -3.32 -13.75 7.15
C LEU A 131 -3.81 -15.12 6.68
N VAL A 132 -3.38 -16.15 7.39
CA VAL A 132 -3.85 -17.54 7.27
C VAL A 132 -4.05 -18.10 8.68
N ASP A 133 -4.60 -19.30 8.79
CA ASP A 133 -4.81 -19.92 10.09
C ASP A 133 -3.48 -20.05 10.86
N ASN A 134 -3.45 -19.57 12.11
CA ASN A 134 -2.29 -19.57 13.03
C ASN A 134 -1.06 -18.76 12.60
N GLY A 135 -1.14 -17.95 11.53
CA GLY A 135 0.03 -17.23 11.05
C GLY A 135 -0.24 -16.32 9.87
N TYR A 136 0.81 -16.07 9.11
CA TYR A 136 0.72 -15.25 7.91
C TYR A 136 1.74 -15.65 6.85
N ILE A 137 1.39 -15.32 5.61
CA ILE A 137 2.21 -15.56 4.44
C ILE A 137 3.09 -14.34 4.16
N LEU A 138 4.36 -14.61 3.88
CA LEU A 138 5.33 -13.64 3.40
C LEU A 138 5.55 -13.83 1.90
N PRO A 139 5.68 -12.76 1.10
CA PRO A 139 5.97 -12.88 -0.32
C PRO A 139 7.47 -13.12 -0.58
N GLN A 140 8.18 -13.69 0.39
CA GLN A 140 9.59 -14.07 0.35
C GLN A 140 9.88 -15.18 1.38
N PRO A 141 10.92 -16.02 1.20
CA PRO A 141 11.29 -17.04 2.18
C PRO A 141 11.72 -16.45 3.54
N PRO A 142 11.35 -17.08 4.67
CA PRO A 142 10.41 -18.20 4.78
C PRO A 142 8.97 -17.74 4.47
N PHE A 143 8.27 -18.46 3.58
CA PHE A 143 6.96 -18.04 3.05
C PHE A 143 5.81 -18.07 4.06
N PHE A 144 6.03 -18.67 5.23
CA PHE A 144 5.05 -18.74 6.31
C PHE A 144 5.75 -18.38 7.62
N ARG A 145 5.05 -17.61 8.46
CA ARG A 145 5.45 -17.33 9.82
C ARG A 145 4.26 -17.48 10.76
N GLU A 146 4.48 -18.21 11.85
CA GLU A 146 3.48 -18.38 12.89
C GLU A 146 3.27 -17.08 13.67
N LEU A 147 2.04 -16.85 14.11
CA LEU A 147 1.72 -15.83 15.08
C LEU A 147 1.66 -16.45 16.48
N PRO A 148 1.98 -15.69 17.55
CA PRO A 148 1.84 -16.19 18.90
C PRO A 148 0.39 -16.68 19.14
N PRO A 149 0.16 -17.86 19.78
CA PRO A 149 -1.17 -18.48 19.87
C PRO A 149 -2.26 -17.64 20.56
N LYS A 150 -1.86 -16.63 21.34
CA LYS A 150 -2.78 -15.71 22.04
C LYS A 150 -3.24 -14.54 21.17
N VAL A 151 -2.57 -14.31 20.04
CA VAL A 151 -2.85 -13.19 19.14
C VAL A 151 -4.01 -13.58 18.24
N GLN A 152 -5.12 -12.86 18.38
CA GLN A 152 -6.27 -12.97 17.50
C GLN A 152 -6.16 -11.91 16.40
N ALA A 153 -5.58 -12.29 15.27
CA ALA A 153 -5.36 -11.39 14.14
C ALA A 153 -6.67 -11.07 13.41
N LEU A 154 -6.89 -9.79 13.09
CA LEU A 154 -8.00 -9.31 12.27
C LEU A 154 -7.52 -8.86 10.88
N LYS A 155 -6.45 -8.06 10.83
CA LYS A 155 -5.84 -7.57 9.58
C LYS A 155 -4.33 -7.43 9.75
N LEU A 156 -3.57 -7.80 8.74
CA LEU A 156 -2.11 -7.66 8.72
C LEU A 156 -1.69 -6.88 7.48
N SER A 157 -0.84 -5.88 7.66
CA SER A 157 -0.18 -5.16 6.57
C SER A 157 1.32 -5.40 6.64
N LEU A 158 1.94 -5.66 5.48
CA LEU A 158 3.37 -5.89 5.35
C LEU A 158 3.99 -4.69 4.64
N GLY A 159 4.89 -4.01 5.33
CA GLY A 159 5.77 -3.02 4.73
C GLY A 159 6.98 -3.67 4.08
N ASN A 160 7.99 -2.88 3.72
CA ASN A 160 9.21 -3.44 3.13
C ASN A 160 9.97 -4.35 4.11
N GLU A 161 10.06 -3.94 5.37
CA GLU A 161 10.89 -4.60 6.40
C GLU A 161 10.21 -4.66 7.77
N HIS A 162 8.93 -4.31 7.85
CA HIS A 162 8.14 -4.37 9.08
C HIS A 162 6.72 -4.87 8.80
N ALA A 163 6.03 -5.31 9.84
CA ALA A 163 4.67 -5.77 9.81
C ALA A 163 3.83 -5.02 10.84
N VAL A 164 2.57 -4.79 10.50
CA VAL A 164 1.60 -4.07 11.33
C VAL A 164 0.34 -4.91 11.40
N LEU A 165 0.02 -5.40 12.59
CA LEU A 165 -1.13 -6.25 12.85
C LEU A 165 -2.18 -5.47 13.64
N LEU A 166 -3.41 -5.51 13.14
CA LEU A 166 -4.61 -5.18 13.87
C LEU A 166 -5.20 -6.47 14.44
N THR A 167 -5.40 -6.54 15.74
CA THR A 167 -6.05 -7.66 16.43
C THR A 167 -7.56 -7.47 16.55
N SER A 168 -8.28 -8.55 16.88
CA SER A 168 -9.73 -8.54 17.06
C SER A 168 -10.20 -7.69 18.25
N ASP A 169 -9.32 -7.41 19.21
CA ASP A 169 -9.55 -6.48 20.32
C ASP A 169 -9.19 -5.02 19.98
N HIS A 170 -8.98 -4.72 18.69
CA HIS A 170 -8.67 -3.39 18.17
C HIS A 170 -7.29 -2.83 18.56
N THR A 171 -6.39 -3.69 19.07
CA THR A 171 -5.00 -3.32 19.38
C THR A 171 -4.12 -3.38 18.12
N VAL A 172 -3.11 -2.50 18.06
CA VAL A 172 -2.08 -2.52 17.00
C VAL A 172 -0.78 -3.07 17.56
N LEU A 173 -0.25 -4.09 16.87
CA LEU A 173 1.06 -4.66 17.13
C LEU A 173 1.98 -4.44 15.94
N THR A 174 3.25 -4.19 16.21
CA THR A 174 4.29 -3.95 15.19
C THR A 174 5.54 -4.75 15.48
N TRP A 175 6.22 -5.19 14.43
CA TRP A 175 7.52 -5.86 14.51
C TRP A 175 8.26 -5.78 13.17
N GLY A 176 9.55 -6.11 13.17
CA GLY A 176 10.49 -6.01 12.07
C GLY A 176 11.56 -4.95 12.33
N ALA A 177 12.02 -4.31 11.26
CA ALA A 177 13.03 -3.26 11.34
C ALA A 177 12.45 -1.95 11.90
N GLY A 178 13.15 -1.33 12.85
CA GLY A 178 12.72 -0.10 13.53
C GLY A 178 13.57 1.14 13.22
N ARG A 179 14.65 1.01 12.44
CA ARG A 179 15.66 2.07 12.20
C ARG A 179 15.15 3.45 11.73
N HIS A 180 13.91 3.56 11.30
CA HIS A 180 13.28 4.82 10.90
C HIS A 180 12.03 5.16 11.75
N GLY A 181 11.90 4.57 12.93
CA GLY A 181 10.77 4.77 13.83
C GLY A 181 9.46 4.15 13.36
N GLN A 182 9.46 3.34 12.28
CA GLN A 182 8.24 2.78 11.67
C GLN A 182 7.50 1.77 12.55
N LEU A 183 8.05 1.40 13.72
CA LEU A 183 7.37 0.54 14.68
C LEU A 183 6.56 1.33 15.72
N GLY A 184 6.75 2.63 15.87
CA GLY A 184 5.90 3.44 16.75
C GLY A 184 6.14 3.24 18.26
N HIS A 185 7.24 2.60 18.65
CA HIS A 185 7.56 2.30 20.06
C HIS A 185 8.29 3.43 20.80
N GLY A 186 8.49 4.58 20.16
CA GLY A 186 9.22 5.73 20.70
C GLY A 186 10.73 5.70 20.46
N ASP A 187 11.25 4.62 19.89
CA ASP A 187 12.66 4.41 19.57
C ASP A 187 12.85 4.00 18.09
N VAL A 188 14.08 3.63 17.73
CA VAL A 188 14.46 3.17 16.38
C VAL A 188 15.02 1.74 16.38
N GLU A 189 14.71 0.96 17.42
CA GLU A 189 15.24 -0.39 17.60
C GLU A 189 14.40 -1.41 16.84
N ASP A 190 15.06 -2.47 16.36
CA ASP A 190 14.37 -3.59 15.73
C ASP A 190 13.61 -4.41 16.78
N VAL A 191 12.41 -4.87 16.43
CA VAL A 191 11.59 -5.72 17.28
C VAL A 191 11.29 -7.00 16.53
N LEU A 192 11.77 -8.14 17.02
CA LEU A 192 11.67 -9.38 16.25
C LEU A 192 10.27 -10.01 16.28
N GLU A 193 9.53 -9.83 17.38
CA GLU A 193 8.23 -10.45 17.62
C GLU A 193 7.12 -9.40 17.80
N PRO A 194 5.85 -9.70 17.50
CA PRO A 194 4.76 -8.74 17.63
C PRO A 194 4.72 -8.04 19.00
N ARG A 195 4.85 -6.70 18.99
CA ARG A 195 4.83 -5.87 20.20
C ARG A 195 3.73 -4.82 20.09
N VAL A 196 2.99 -4.62 21.18
CA VAL A 196 1.92 -3.61 21.26
C VAL A 196 2.50 -2.20 21.07
N VAL A 197 1.83 -1.37 20.27
CA VAL A 197 2.11 0.06 20.17
C VAL A 197 1.43 0.77 21.35
N GLU A 198 2.14 0.87 22.47
CA GLU A 198 1.58 1.38 23.75
C GLU A 198 1.01 2.80 23.65
N ALA A 199 1.53 3.63 22.74
CA ALA A 199 1.02 4.97 22.51
C ALA A 199 -0.43 5.01 21.97
N LEU A 200 -0.93 3.91 21.40
CA LEU A 200 -2.32 3.76 20.95
C LEU A 200 -3.20 3.02 21.96
N HIS A 201 -2.67 2.68 23.14
CA HIS A 201 -3.41 1.93 24.14
C HIS A 201 -4.68 2.66 24.56
N GLY A 202 -5.82 1.95 24.55
CA GLY A 202 -7.13 2.51 24.87
C GLY A 202 -7.86 3.17 23.70
N LEU A 203 -7.22 3.32 22.53
CA LEU A 203 -7.86 3.78 21.30
C LEU A 203 -8.24 2.58 20.44
N LEU A 204 -9.50 2.49 20.03
CA LEU A 204 -9.98 1.39 19.18
C LEU A 204 -9.59 1.64 17.72
N MET A 205 -8.66 0.84 17.19
CA MET A 205 -8.24 0.90 15.79
C MET A 205 -9.10 0.02 14.88
N ARG A 206 -9.22 0.41 13.60
CA ARG A 206 -10.05 -0.30 12.60
C ARG A 206 -9.33 -0.60 11.30
N GLU A 207 -8.33 0.19 10.93
CA GLU A 207 -7.54 -0.04 9.72
C GLU A 207 -6.06 0.17 10.01
N VAL A 208 -5.22 -0.59 9.32
CA VAL A 208 -3.76 -0.52 9.39
C VAL A 208 -3.16 -0.60 7.99
N ALA A 209 -2.09 0.15 7.77
CA ALA A 209 -1.30 0.13 6.54
C ALA A 209 0.19 0.29 6.86
N ALA A 210 1.02 -0.45 6.11
CA ALA A 210 2.46 -0.44 6.23
C ALA A 210 3.10 -0.08 4.89
N GLY A 211 3.95 0.94 4.89
CA GLY A 211 4.66 1.42 3.71
C GLY A 211 6.11 0.95 3.66
N GLY A 212 6.95 1.69 2.94
CA GLY A 212 8.39 1.41 2.88
C GLY A 212 9.05 1.57 4.26
N TRP A 213 8.88 2.75 4.87
CA TRP A 213 9.47 3.13 6.15
C TRP A 213 8.52 3.93 7.04
N HIS A 214 7.22 3.72 6.88
CA HIS A 214 6.20 4.35 7.72
C HIS A 214 5.02 3.41 7.91
N THR A 215 4.24 3.66 8.94
CA THR A 215 2.99 2.99 9.24
C THR A 215 1.91 4.03 9.41
N ALA A 216 0.68 3.65 9.05
CA ALA A 216 -0.50 4.42 9.38
C ALA A 216 -1.62 3.51 9.91
N CYS A 217 -2.48 4.06 10.75
CA CYS A 217 -3.71 3.41 11.18
C CYS A 217 -4.87 4.41 11.25
N ILE A 218 -6.09 3.88 11.23
CA ILE A 218 -7.32 4.65 11.42
C ILE A 218 -8.02 4.17 12.69
N GLY A 219 -8.37 5.12 13.56
CA GLY A 219 -9.21 4.89 14.74
C GLY A 219 -10.70 4.72 14.40
N ASP A 220 -11.52 4.28 15.36
CA ASP A 220 -12.97 4.11 15.16
C ASP A 220 -13.67 5.38 14.65
N GLY A 221 -13.28 6.53 15.20
CA GLY A 221 -13.78 7.85 14.83
C GLY A 221 -13.33 8.38 13.47
N GLY A 222 -12.46 7.65 12.76
CA GLY A 222 -11.90 8.10 11.47
C GLY A 222 -10.62 8.93 11.59
N ASP A 223 -10.07 9.09 12.79
CA ASP A 223 -8.78 9.74 13.02
C ASP A 223 -7.63 8.93 12.42
N ILE A 224 -6.70 9.61 11.75
CA ILE A 224 -5.51 8.99 11.17
C ILE A 224 -4.33 9.19 12.12
N TYR A 225 -3.60 8.10 12.39
CA TYR A 225 -2.31 8.16 13.06
C TYR A 225 -1.21 7.66 12.14
N CYS A 226 -0.12 8.42 11.99
CA CYS A 226 1.02 8.07 11.14
C CYS A 226 2.33 8.16 11.94
N TRP A 227 3.29 7.29 11.64
CA TRP A 227 4.64 7.32 12.22
C TRP A 227 5.68 6.66 11.30
N GLY A 228 6.95 6.97 11.54
CA GLY A 228 8.09 6.48 10.78
C GLY A 228 8.93 7.59 10.16
N TRP A 229 9.45 7.33 8.96
CA TRP A 229 10.27 8.27 8.20
C TRP A 229 9.44 9.32 7.48
N ASN A 230 9.87 10.59 7.49
CA ASN A 230 9.08 11.72 6.96
C ASN A 230 9.83 12.66 6.00
N GLU A 231 11.06 12.37 5.58
CA GLU A 231 11.79 13.30 4.68
C GLU A 231 11.05 13.51 3.34
N SER A 232 10.24 12.55 2.89
CA SER A 232 9.42 12.72 1.67
C SER A 232 8.00 13.23 1.97
N GLY A 233 7.70 13.63 3.21
CA GLY A 233 6.40 14.12 3.63
C GLY A 233 5.32 13.05 3.81
N GLN A 234 5.65 11.76 3.74
CA GLN A 234 4.69 10.65 3.73
C GLN A 234 3.88 10.49 5.01
N LEU A 235 4.28 11.13 6.12
CA LEU A 235 3.48 11.11 7.34
C LEU A 235 2.36 12.15 7.32
N GLY A 236 2.42 13.14 6.42
CA GLY A 236 1.51 14.29 6.46
C GLY A 236 1.93 15.32 7.51
N LEU A 237 3.22 15.35 7.85
CA LEU A 237 3.83 16.25 8.82
C LEU A 237 4.91 17.12 8.15
N PRO A 238 5.20 18.33 8.66
CA PRO A 238 6.20 19.23 8.08
C PRO A 238 7.55 18.55 7.84
N SER A 239 8.03 18.58 6.60
CA SER A 239 9.32 18.01 6.20
C SER A 239 10.35 19.10 5.88
N LYS A 240 11.55 18.97 6.46
CA LYS A 240 12.66 19.89 6.21
C LYS A 240 13.08 19.88 4.74
N THR A 241 13.20 18.69 4.15
CA THR A 241 13.62 18.52 2.75
C THR A 241 12.68 19.25 1.81
N LEU A 242 11.37 19.14 2.03
CA LEU A 242 10.37 19.81 1.21
C LEU A 242 10.38 21.32 1.41
N ALA A 243 10.56 21.78 2.66
CA ALA A 243 10.67 23.21 2.94
C ALA A 243 11.85 23.85 2.21
N GLN A 244 13.00 23.17 2.19
CA GLN A 244 14.19 23.58 1.44
C GLN A 244 13.95 23.56 -0.08
N GLU A 245 13.30 22.52 -0.62
CA GLU A 245 12.97 22.45 -2.05
C GLU A 245 12.01 23.58 -2.51
N ARG A 246 11.05 23.97 -1.66
CA ARG A 246 10.17 25.12 -1.90
C ARG A 246 10.92 26.45 -1.80
N GLY A 247 11.94 26.50 -0.94
CA GLY A 247 12.70 27.69 -0.57
C GLY A 247 14.00 27.91 -1.35
N ASN A 248 14.12 27.53 -2.62
CA ASN A 248 15.28 27.87 -3.48
C ASN A 248 15.41 29.39 -3.72
N VAL A 249 15.76 30.15 -2.68
CA VAL A 249 16.38 31.48 -2.69
C VAL A 249 17.55 31.42 -1.70
N GLU A 250 18.76 31.46 -2.27
CA GLU A 250 20.07 31.76 -1.67
C GLU A 250 20.27 31.52 -0.16
N GLU A 251 21.03 30.47 0.18
CA GLU A 251 21.80 30.44 1.42
C GLU A 251 22.79 31.60 1.44
N THR A 252 22.38 32.75 1.96
CA THR A 252 23.31 33.62 2.68
C THR A 252 23.34 33.11 4.10
N VAL A 253 24.39 32.36 4.42
CA VAL A 253 24.71 31.96 5.79
C VAL A 253 25.08 33.22 6.55
N ASN A 254 24.08 33.85 7.18
CA ASN A 254 24.31 34.67 8.35
C ASN A 254 23.94 33.81 9.55
N GLU A 255 24.97 33.28 10.20
CA GLU A 255 24.91 32.83 11.59
C GLU A 255 24.55 34.06 12.42
N ASP A 256 23.26 34.24 12.72
CA ASP A 256 22.70 35.00 13.84
C ASP A 256 21.29 35.45 13.45
N GLU A 257 20.27 34.65 13.76
CA GLU A 257 18.93 35.16 14.10
C GLU A 257 18.06 34.03 14.69
N ASP A 258 17.68 34.20 15.96
CA ASP A 258 16.63 33.46 16.68
C ASP A 258 15.25 33.69 16.02
N ALA A 259 15.04 33.13 14.83
CA ALA A 259 13.73 33.02 14.20
C ALA A 259 13.20 31.60 14.44
N GLU A 260 11.98 31.48 14.97
CA GLU A 260 11.28 30.21 15.27
C GLU A 260 11.64 29.11 14.26
N ALA A 261 12.59 28.25 14.62
CA ALA A 261 12.99 27.16 13.77
C ALA A 261 11.77 26.26 13.59
N GLY A 262 11.13 26.34 12.42
CA GLY A 262 9.97 25.52 12.08
C GLY A 262 10.27 24.09 12.51
N GLN A 263 9.41 23.51 13.35
CA GLN A 263 9.63 22.20 13.94
C GLN A 263 9.46 21.13 12.85
N PHE A 264 10.50 20.91 12.06
CA PHE A 264 10.51 19.90 11.01
C PHE A 264 10.71 18.52 11.62
N ILE A 265 10.03 17.52 11.05
CA ILE A 265 10.03 16.15 11.54
C ILE A 265 10.67 15.27 10.47
N THR A 266 11.83 14.69 10.79
CA THR A 266 12.54 13.72 9.93
C THR A 266 12.11 12.29 10.24
N ILE A 267 12.03 11.94 11.53
CA ILE A 267 11.54 10.67 12.03
C ILE A 267 10.54 10.97 13.14
N GLN A 268 9.40 10.30 13.07
CA GLN A 268 8.35 10.31 14.07
C GLN A 268 8.24 8.90 14.62
N SER A 269 8.92 8.59 15.74
CA SER A 269 9.03 7.23 16.28
C SER A 269 7.83 6.79 17.11
N PHE A 270 6.79 7.62 17.22
CA PHE A 270 5.54 7.33 17.90
C PHE A 270 4.35 7.84 17.05
N PRO A 271 3.15 7.23 17.15
CA PRO A 271 1.97 7.65 16.42
C PRO A 271 1.65 9.14 16.58
N ALA A 272 1.60 9.88 15.47
CA ALA A 272 1.16 11.26 15.41
C ALA A 272 -0.22 11.36 14.76
N LEU A 273 -1.12 12.14 15.35
CA LEU A 273 -2.43 12.45 14.77
C LEU A 273 -2.25 13.31 13.53
N ILE A 274 -2.90 12.93 12.43
CA ILE A 274 -2.84 13.62 11.14
C ILE A 274 -4.21 14.20 10.80
N ASP A 275 -4.24 15.51 10.60
CA ASP A 275 -5.46 16.21 10.22
C ASP A 275 -5.71 16.09 8.71
N LEU A 276 -6.86 15.50 8.35
CA LEU A 276 -7.38 15.66 7.01
C LEU A 276 -8.04 17.04 6.88
N PRO A 277 -7.91 17.71 5.72
CA PRO A 277 -8.66 18.92 5.43
C PRO A 277 -10.16 18.72 5.69
N GLN A 278 -10.80 19.72 6.28
CA GLN A 278 -12.24 19.73 6.61
C GLN A 278 -12.68 18.69 7.67
N GLU A 279 -11.75 18.15 8.47
CA GLU A 279 -12.06 17.21 9.56
C GLU A 279 -12.84 15.97 9.09
N CYS A 280 -12.55 15.50 7.87
CA CYS A 280 -13.22 14.33 7.30
C CYS A 280 -12.85 13.04 8.03
N GLU A 281 -13.83 12.14 8.18
CA GLU A 281 -13.61 10.81 8.76
C GLU A 281 -12.98 9.86 7.74
N ALA A 282 -11.76 9.37 8.04
CA ALA A 282 -11.09 8.36 7.21
C ALA A 282 -11.76 6.99 7.33
N LEU A 283 -11.78 6.24 6.23
CA LEU A 283 -12.36 4.89 6.15
C LEU A 283 -11.35 3.85 5.68
N LYS A 284 -10.49 4.19 4.71
CA LYS A 284 -9.43 3.31 4.21
C LYS A 284 -8.12 4.06 4.17
N ILE A 285 -7.03 3.36 4.45
CA ILE A 285 -5.68 3.91 4.33
C ILE A 285 -4.77 2.89 3.65
N SER A 286 -3.88 3.38 2.79
CA SER A 286 -2.83 2.59 2.19
C SER A 286 -1.53 3.35 2.13
N CYS A 287 -0.45 2.66 2.45
CA CYS A 287 0.89 3.21 2.49
C CYS A 287 1.71 2.59 1.36
N GLY A 288 2.34 3.44 0.55
CA GLY A 288 3.30 3.03 -0.46
C GLY A 288 4.74 3.08 0.04
N SER A 289 5.71 3.07 -0.86
CA SER A 289 7.14 3.17 -0.49
C SER A 289 7.41 4.45 0.29
N ARG A 290 6.91 5.59 -0.21
CA ARG A 290 7.12 6.94 0.34
C ARG A 290 5.92 7.88 0.14
N HIS A 291 4.72 7.33 0.01
CA HIS A 291 3.49 8.12 -0.12
C HIS A 291 2.37 7.39 0.62
N THR A 292 1.32 8.13 0.94
CA THR A 292 0.16 7.63 1.67
C THR A 292 -1.09 8.11 0.96
N ALA A 293 -2.11 7.25 0.95
CA ALA A 293 -3.42 7.59 0.45
C ALA A 293 -4.50 7.18 1.45
N SER A 294 -5.53 8.01 1.58
CA SER A 294 -6.66 7.76 2.47
C SER A 294 -7.97 8.04 1.74
N VAL A 295 -8.96 7.15 1.91
CA VAL A 295 -10.33 7.34 1.42
C VAL A 295 -11.21 7.66 2.62
N THR A 296 -12.01 8.73 2.51
CA THR A 296 -12.97 9.13 3.55
C THR A 296 -14.27 8.34 3.46
N ARG A 297 -15.12 8.44 4.49
CA ARG A 297 -16.48 7.87 4.44
C ARG A 297 -17.36 8.45 3.34
N SER A 298 -17.15 9.70 2.96
CA SER A 298 -17.88 10.40 1.90
C SER A 298 -17.32 10.12 0.49
N GLY A 299 -16.21 9.38 0.38
CA GLY A 299 -15.66 8.91 -0.88
C GLY A 299 -14.63 9.84 -1.53
N GLU A 300 -14.16 10.86 -0.82
CA GLU A 300 -12.98 11.64 -1.23
C GLU A 300 -11.70 10.82 -1.05
N LEU A 301 -10.74 11.05 -1.94
CA LEU A 301 -9.40 10.48 -1.85
C LEU A 301 -8.40 11.59 -1.50
N TYR A 302 -7.64 11.39 -0.44
CA TYR A 302 -6.50 12.22 -0.06
C TYR A 302 -5.20 11.49 -0.34
N THR A 303 -4.21 12.18 -0.91
CA THR A 303 -2.88 11.64 -1.15
C THR A 303 -1.80 12.63 -0.69
N TRP A 304 -0.68 12.10 -0.19
CA TRP A 304 0.48 12.89 0.20
C TRP A 304 1.75 12.04 0.21
N GLY A 305 2.90 12.70 0.40
CA GLY A 305 4.24 12.14 0.35
C GLY A 305 4.91 12.37 -1.00
N TRP A 306 5.82 11.45 -1.37
CA TRP A 306 6.64 11.52 -2.57
C TRP A 306 5.82 11.36 -3.85
N GLY A 307 5.87 12.36 -4.73
CA GLY A 307 5.05 12.41 -5.94
C GLY A 307 5.79 12.46 -7.28
N ARG A 308 7.11 12.23 -7.31
CA ARG A 308 7.91 12.49 -8.54
C ARG A 308 7.59 11.56 -9.73
N TYR A 309 6.88 10.45 -9.51
CA TYR A 309 6.35 9.60 -10.57
C TYR A 309 4.87 9.84 -10.88
N GLY A 310 4.21 10.76 -10.17
CA GLY A 310 2.80 11.08 -10.35
C GLY A 310 1.85 10.25 -9.47
N GLN A 311 2.37 9.47 -8.51
CA GLN A 311 1.57 8.56 -7.67
C GLN A 311 0.59 9.25 -6.71
N LEU A 312 0.62 10.58 -6.64
CA LEU A 312 -0.37 11.37 -5.89
C LEU A 312 -1.60 11.71 -6.74
N GLY A 313 -1.49 11.64 -8.07
CA GLY A 313 -2.62 11.78 -8.99
C GLY A 313 -3.06 13.22 -9.30
N HIS A 314 -2.39 14.25 -8.79
CA HIS A 314 -2.83 15.64 -8.90
C HIS A 314 -2.59 16.32 -10.25
N GLY A 315 -2.23 15.58 -11.30
CA GLY A 315 -1.86 16.15 -12.61
C GLY A 315 -0.46 16.79 -12.65
N ASP A 316 0.32 16.62 -11.58
CA ASP A 316 1.70 17.06 -11.50
C ASP A 316 2.60 15.99 -10.84
N THR A 317 3.88 16.31 -10.67
CA THR A 317 4.87 15.41 -10.03
C THR A 317 5.41 16.00 -8.72
N ASN A 318 4.62 16.86 -8.08
CA ASN A 318 5.01 17.53 -6.85
C ASN A 318 4.94 16.57 -5.67
N THR A 319 5.84 16.78 -4.71
CA THR A 319 5.84 16.06 -3.43
C THR A 319 5.09 16.92 -2.41
N LEU A 320 4.28 16.28 -1.56
CA LEU A 320 3.41 16.94 -0.59
C LEU A 320 3.70 16.41 0.81
N ASP A 321 3.85 17.30 1.78
CA ASP A 321 4.02 16.97 3.20
C ASP A 321 2.73 17.15 3.99
N GLN A 322 1.61 17.41 3.31
CA GLN A 322 0.28 17.50 3.90
C GLN A 322 -0.74 16.75 3.01
N PRO A 323 -1.75 16.11 3.61
CA PRO A 323 -2.84 15.50 2.86
C PRO A 323 -3.53 16.49 1.92
N LYS A 324 -3.65 16.13 0.64
CA LYS A 324 -4.36 16.93 -0.36
C LYS A 324 -5.46 16.10 -1.01
N CYS A 325 -6.66 16.67 -1.13
CA CYS A 325 -7.77 16.05 -1.84
C CYS A 325 -7.44 15.90 -3.33
N LEU A 326 -7.67 14.71 -3.88
CA LEU A 326 -7.57 14.44 -5.30
C LEU A 326 -8.91 14.74 -6.01
N GLU A 327 -9.04 15.97 -6.48
CA GLU A 327 -10.27 16.49 -7.12
C GLU A 327 -10.66 15.82 -8.45
N TYR A 328 -9.84 14.93 -9.00
CA TYR A 328 -10.17 14.22 -10.23
C TYR A 328 -11.49 13.45 -10.08
N PHE A 329 -11.68 12.72 -8.98
CA PHE A 329 -12.85 11.86 -8.79
C PHE A 329 -14.12 12.67 -8.54
N SER A 330 -14.07 13.68 -7.67
CA SER A 330 -15.20 14.58 -7.39
C SER A 330 -15.68 15.30 -8.66
N LYS A 331 -14.76 15.83 -9.48
CA LYS A 331 -15.07 16.49 -10.77
C LYS A 331 -15.73 15.55 -11.77
N ASN A 332 -15.40 14.27 -11.72
CA ASN A 332 -15.98 13.24 -12.57
C ASN A 332 -17.18 12.51 -11.94
N GLN A 333 -17.69 12.98 -10.79
CA GLN A 333 -18.82 12.40 -10.07
C GLN A 333 -18.58 10.94 -9.65
N LEU A 334 -17.34 10.62 -9.31
CA LEU A 334 -16.90 9.29 -8.84
C LEU A 334 -16.58 9.36 -7.34
N CYS A 335 -16.94 8.31 -6.61
CA CYS A 335 -16.59 8.16 -5.21
C CYS A 335 -15.59 7.02 -5.04
N ALA A 336 -14.44 7.30 -4.42
CA ALA A 336 -13.49 6.28 -4.06
C ALA A 336 -14.08 5.35 -2.98
N LYS A 337 -13.90 4.04 -3.15
CA LYS A 337 -14.36 2.99 -2.23
C LYS A 337 -13.20 2.24 -1.59
N ASP A 338 -12.09 2.11 -2.32
CA ASP A 338 -10.88 1.46 -1.84
C ASP A 338 -9.64 2.07 -2.50
N VAL A 339 -8.50 1.93 -1.83
CA VAL A 339 -7.22 2.41 -2.33
C VAL A 339 -6.10 1.41 -2.01
N THR A 340 -5.21 1.20 -2.97
CA THR A 340 -4.01 0.39 -2.78
C THR A 340 -2.79 1.11 -3.31
N CYS A 341 -1.87 1.40 -2.41
CA CYS A 341 -0.55 1.94 -2.67
C CYS A 341 0.50 0.85 -2.46
N LYS A 342 1.54 0.86 -3.28
CA LYS A 342 2.74 0.05 -3.02
C LYS A 342 3.99 0.84 -3.40
N TYR A 343 4.88 0.32 -4.24
CA TYR A 343 6.15 1.00 -4.52
C TYR A 343 5.96 2.45 -5.00
N TRP A 344 5.51 2.64 -6.24
CA TRP A 344 5.36 3.97 -6.85
C TRP A 344 4.05 4.14 -7.61
N ASN A 345 3.04 3.36 -7.25
CA ASN A 345 1.74 3.34 -7.89
C ASN A 345 0.64 3.39 -6.86
N THR A 346 -0.45 4.04 -7.25
CA THR A 346 -1.70 4.08 -6.50
C THR A 346 -2.80 3.57 -7.41
N TYR A 347 -3.60 2.64 -6.88
CA TYR A 347 -4.79 2.10 -7.51
C TYR A 347 -6.00 2.45 -6.67
N VAL A 348 -7.08 2.88 -7.31
CA VAL A 348 -8.30 3.34 -6.63
C VAL A 348 -9.50 2.65 -7.25
N LEU A 349 -10.35 2.06 -6.42
CA LEU A 349 -11.62 1.50 -6.85
C LEU A 349 -12.72 2.55 -6.66
N CYS A 350 -13.42 2.90 -7.73
CA CYS A 350 -14.55 3.82 -7.71
C CYS A 350 -15.86 3.13 -8.10
N ASP A 351 -17.01 3.74 -7.81
CA ASP A 351 -18.34 3.23 -8.18
C ASP A 351 -18.60 3.18 -9.70
#